data_AF-A0A1K1LHD6-F1
#
_entry.id   AF-A0A1K1LHD6-F1
#
_cell.length_a   1.000
_cell.length_b   1.000
_cell.length_c   1.000
_cell.angle_alpha   90.00
_cell.angle_beta   90.00
_cell.angle_gamma   90.00
#
_symmetry.space_group_name_H-M   'P 1'
#
loop_
_entity.id
_entity.type
_entity.pdbx_description
1 polymer ?
#
loop_
_entity_poly.entity_id
_entity_poly.type
_entity_poly.pdbx_seq_one_letter_code
_entity_poly.pdbx_strand_id
1 'polypeptide(L)'
;MSVLLPALGPRLVFFTGGTALRGLSRSLTRYTHNSVHLVTPFDSGGSSAALREAFALPAVGDIRNRLAALADSMVPQSVLDFWEMRLPAEGDSEALRARLRAMGSAGHPCWRLLPPVMADVMRVHLGYFLERMPDDFRPQKASMGNLLLAGGYLHFQRNFTPVLSLFSRLLQVRGVVLPIVNACLHLAAELADGSVLVGQHHFCRLTQPVRRLYLTVHEPGRTSTALTPCRPPLSATAATYLQSAGAICYPMGSFYTSVLSNLLPDGVGRAVAAARCPKIYIPNSGRDTEAQGLSLTAQVDMLLRHLQQDAPQAGPGDLLQAVLLDSRHGRYPGGIEWKELERRGIEVVDREMVCPDDPQHHDPQRTSVALLELVEDLRARARAPEAGTAAASDEDA
;
A
#
# COMPACT_ATOMS: atom_id res chain seq x y z
N MET A 1 22.75 15.78 2.92
CA MET A 1 22.69 14.83 1.80
C MET A 1 23.21 15.48 0.53
N SER A 2 24.28 14.93 -0.07
CA SER A 2 24.60 15.22 -1.48
C SER A 2 23.35 14.93 -2.30
N VAL A 3 22.92 15.86 -3.15
CA VAL A 3 21.72 15.71 -3.99
C VAL A 3 22.02 14.63 -5.03
N LEU A 4 21.87 13.36 -4.63
CA LEU A 4 21.78 12.26 -5.58
C LEU A 4 20.66 12.63 -6.55
N LEU A 5 20.96 12.59 -7.84
CA LEU A 5 19.93 12.68 -8.87
C LEU A 5 18.82 11.69 -8.50
N PRO A 6 17.54 12.10 -8.41
CA PRO A 6 16.48 11.21 -7.94
C PRO A 6 16.39 9.89 -8.74
N ALA A 7 16.80 9.89 -10.00
CA ALA A 7 16.91 8.69 -10.82
C ALA A 7 17.89 7.62 -10.26
N LEU A 8 18.91 8.05 -9.50
CA LEU A 8 19.92 7.21 -8.85
C LEU A 8 19.62 6.94 -7.37
N GLY A 9 18.50 7.46 -6.84
CA GLY A 9 18.10 7.22 -5.47
C GLY A 9 17.85 5.73 -5.18
N PRO A 10 17.89 5.30 -3.90
CA PRO A 10 17.70 3.89 -3.54
C PRO A 10 16.31 3.39 -3.94
N ARG A 11 16.23 2.09 -4.26
CA ARG A 11 14.95 1.42 -4.47
C ARG A 11 14.28 1.15 -3.12
N LEU A 12 13.21 1.88 -2.81
CA LEU A 12 12.44 1.71 -1.58
C LEU A 12 11.15 0.97 -1.89
N VAL A 13 10.95 -0.21 -1.32
CA VAL A 13 9.74 -1.03 -1.53
C VAL A 13 8.81 -0.88 -0.33
N PHE A 14 7.58 -0.45 -0.56
CA PHE A 14 6.58 -0.20 0.48
C PHE A 14 5.44 -1.22 0.37
N PHE A 15 5.11 -1.90 1.47
CA PHE A 15 3.85 -2.65 1.60
C PHE A 15 2.74 -1.69 2.06
N THR A 16 1.86 -1.28 1.16
CA THR A 16 0.98 -0.14 1.40
C THR A 16 -0.47 -0.37 0.96
N GLY A 17 -1.31 0.58 1.34
CA GLY A 17 -2.70 0.73 0.93
C GLY A 17 -3.09 2.18 1.17
N GLY A 18 -4.39 2.43 1.27
CA GLY A 18 -5.01 3.66 1.75
C GLY A 18 -4.41 4.98 1.26
N THR A 19 -4.57 6.00 2.09
CA THR A 19 -4.13 7.39 1.81
C THR A 19 -2.98 7.85 2.69
N ALA A 20 -2.66 7.15 3.79
CA ALA A 20 -1.69 7.60 4.79
C ALA A 20 -0.29 7.88 4.19
N LEU A 21 0.19 6.99 3.31
CA LEU A 21 1.48 7.16 2.65
C LEU A 21 1.44 8.18 1.49
N ARG A 22 0.28 8.80 1.14
CA ARG A 22 0.15 9.68 -0.05
C ARG A 22 1.13 10.85 0.00
N GLY A 23 1.21 11.54 1.14
CA GLY A 23 2.11 12.66 1.33
C GLY A 23 3.57 12.25 1.18
N LEU A 24 3.98 11.21 1.91
CA LEU A 24 5.35 10.67 1.85
C LEU A 24 5.73 10.24 0.43
N SER A 25 4.83 9.58 -0.30
CA SER A 25 5.10 9.20 -1.70
C SER A 25 5.36 10.38 -2.62
N ARG A 26 4.56 11.45 -2.50
CA ARG A 26 4.79 12.70 -3.26
C ARG A 26 6.15 13.29 -2.93
N SER A 27 6.49 13.34 -1.63
CA SER A 27 7.76 13.89 -1.16
C SER A 27 8.96 13.08 -1.67
N LEU A 28 8.88 11.74 -1.63
CA LEU A 28 9.94 10.84 -2.08
C LEU A 28 10.28 11.01 -3.56
N THR A 29 9.36 11.46 -4.41
CA THR A 29 9.66 11.71 -5.84
C THR A 29 10.77 12.77 -6.05
N ARG A 30 11.06 13.59 -5.04
CA ARG A 30 12.16 14.57 -5.05
C ARG A 30 13.53 13.97 -4.72
N TYR A 31 13.54 12.75 -4.17
CA TYR A 31 14.75 12.09 -3.66
C TYR A 31 15.04 10.76 -4.35
N THR A 32 14.01 10.04 -4.78
CA THR A 32 14.14 8.78 -5.53
C THR A 32 12.97 8.58 -6.49
N HIS A 33 13.28 8.24 -7.74
CA HIS A 33 12.29 7.76 -8.72
C HIS A 33 12.11 6.24 -8.64
N ASN A 34 12.83 5.57 -7.73
CA ASN A 34 12.85 4.12 -7.57
C ASN A 34 11.96 3.64 -6.42
N SER A 35 10.98 4.44 -6.00
CA SER A 35 9.99 3.97 -5.01
C SER A 35 9.01 2.97 -5.64
N VAL A 36 8.81 1.83 -4.98
CA VAL A 36 7.92 0.75 -5.40
C VAL A 36 6.84 0.58 -4.34
N HIS A 37 5.59 0.62 -4.75
CA HIS A 37 4.43 0.56 -3.87
C HIS A 37 3.65 -0.71 -4.18
N LEU A 38 3.79 -1.71 -3.31
CA LEU A 38 3.05 -2.96 -3.35
C LEU A 38 1.74 -2.74 -2.61
N VAL A 39 0.65 -2.70 -3.37
CA VAL A 39 -0.66 -2.27 -2.88
C VAL A 39 -1.56 -3.49 -2.62
N THR A 40 -2.26 -3.45 -1.49
CA THR A 40 -3.25 -4.46 -1.15
C THR A 40 -4.50 -4.35 -2.05
N PRO A 41 -4.93 -5.42 -2.73
CA PRO A 41 -6.13 -5.40 -3.57
C PRO A 41 -7.40 -5.82 -2.81
N PHE A 42 -7.37 -5.88 -1.47
CA PHE A 42 -8.44 -6.48 -0.66
C PHE A 42 -9.45 -5.47 -0.09
N ASP A 43 -9.35 -4.20 -0.47
CA ASP A 43 -10.31 -3.15 -0.11
C ASP A 43 -11.73 -3.52 -0.59
N SER A 44 -12.71 -3.37 0.32
CA SER A 44 -14.11 -3.71 0.11
C SER A 44 -15.05 -2.56 0.46
N GLY A 45 -14.53 -1.33 0.59
CA GLY A 45 -15.29 -0.14 0.92
C GLY A 45 -15.57 0.77 -0.28
N GLY A 46 -16.56 1.66 -0.10
CA GLY A 46 -16.81 2.80 -0.98
C GLY A 46 -16.94 2.47 -2.47
N SER A 47 -16.34 3.30 -3.32
CA SER A 47 -16.41 3.14 -4.78
C SER A 47 -15.69 1.90 -5.31
N SER A 48 -14.75 1.33 -4.56
CA SER A 48 -14.10 0.08 -4.94
C SER A 48 -15.12 -1.07 -4.84
N ALA A 49 -15.91 -1.13 -3.77
CA ALA A 49 -16.89 -2.19 -3.52
C ALA A 49 -17.86 -2.40 -4.70
N ALA A 50 -18.50 -1.32 -5.18
CA ALA A 50 -19.44 -1.39 -6.30
C ALA A 50 -18.81 -1.96 -7.59
N LEU A 51 -17.54 -1.66 -7.85
CA LEU A 51 -16.81 -2.22 -8.99
C LEU A 51 -16.46 -3.69 -8.80
N ARG A 52 -16.10 -4.07 -7.57
CA ARG A 52 -15.80 -5.46 -7.22
C ARG A 52 -17.04 -6.34 -7.36
N GLU A 53 -18.17 -5.88 -6.83
CA GLU A 53 -19.48 -6.56 -6.94
C GLU A 53 -19.88 -6.72 -8.43
N ALA A 54 -19.77 -5.66 -9.23
CA ALA A 54 -20.20 -5.68 -10.62
C ALA A 54 -19.30 -6.50 -11.55
N PHE A 55 -18.00 -6.58 -11.28
CA PHE A 55 -17.03 -7.12 -12.25
C PHE A 55 -16.11 -8.22 -11.72
N ALA A 56 -16.15 -8.56 -10.44
CA ALA A 56 -15.22 -9.48 -9.79
C ALA A 56 -13.75 -9.12 -10.07
N LEU A 57 -13.40 -7.86 -9.84
CA LEU A 57 -12.04 -7.33 -10.03
C LEU A 57 -11.33 -7.07 -8.69
N PRO A 58 -10.00 -7.18 -8.61
CA PRO A 58 -9.19 -6.67 -7.50
C PRO A 58 -9.47 -5.19 -7.18
N ALA A 59 -9.42 -4.77 -5.92
CA ALA A 59 -9.66 -3.37 -5.58
C ALA A 59 -8.64 -2.43 -6.23
N VAL A 60 -9.14 -1.37 -6.87
CA VAL A 60 -8.32 -0.40 -7.62
C VAL A 60 -8.16 0.94 -6.90
N GLY A 61 -8.90 1.19 -5.82
CA GLY A 61 -8.96 2.49 -5.15
C GLY A 61 -7.61 3.00 -4.64
N ASP A 62 -6.85 2.13 -4.00
CA ASP A 62 -5.53 2.44 -3.44
C ASP A 62 -4.45 2.54 -4.52
N ILE A 63 -4.54 1.68 -5.55
CA ILE A 63 -3.69 1.77 -6.73
C ILE A 63 -3.89 3.12 -7.43
N ARG A 64 -5.15 3.51 -7.67
CA ARG A 64 -5.52 4.81 -8.24
C ARG A 64 -4.93 5.97 -7.42
N ASN A 65 -5.12 5.93 -6.10
CA ASN A 65 -4.59 6.95 -5.20
C ASN A 65 -3.06 7.05 -5.30
N ARG A 66 -2.38 5.91 -5.35
CA ARG A 66 -0.92 5.87 -5.42
C ARG A 66 -0.38 6.35 -6.76
N LEU A 67 -1.02 5.99 -7.87
CA LEU A 67 -0.68 6.51 -9.20
C LEU A 67 -0.77 8.05 -9.23
N ALA A 68 -1.85 8.62 -8.70
CA ALA A 68 -1.99 10.08 -8.61
C ALA A 68 -0.94 10.72 -7.69
N ALA A 69 -0.61 10.06 -6.57
CA ALA A 69 0.40 10.53 -5.63
C ALA A 69 1.83 10.55 -6.20
N LEU A 70 2.10 9.77 -7.24
CA LEU A 70 3.42 9.66 -7.86
C LEU A 70 3.46 10.32 -9.25
N ALA A 71 2.36 10.92 -9.70
CA ALA A 71 2.31 11.59 -10.99
C ALA A 71 3.33 12.75 -11.05
N ASP A 72 3.97 12.92 -12.21
CA ASP A 72 4.92 14.01 -12.43
C ASP A 72 4.22 15.37 -12.33
N SER A 73 4.93 16.37 -11.81
CA SER A 73 4.52 17.78 -11.87
C SER A 73 4.21 18.30 -13.28
N MET A 74 4.74 17.67 -14.31
CA MET A 74 4.50 18.01 -15.72
C MET A 74 3.13 17.53 -16.22
N VAL A 75 2.44 16.64 -15.49
CA VAL A 75 1.08 16.23 -15.85
C VAL A 75 0.13 17.41 -15.61
N PRO A 76 -0.69 17.82 -16.60
CA PRO A 76 -1.63 18.92 -16.42
C PRO A 76 -2.59 18.66 -15.26
N GLN A 77 -2.81 19.67 -14.42
CA GLN A 77 -3.68 19.54 -13.25
C GLN A 77 -5.10 19.09 -13.62
N SER A 78 -5.63 19.50 -14.78
CA SER A 78 -6.94 19.07 -15.26
C SER A 78 -7.05 17.55 -15.45
N VAL A 79 -5.95 16.87 -15.79
CA VAL A 79 -5.88 15.40 -15.92
C VAL A 79 -5.97 14.74 -14.55
N LEU A 80 -5.27 15.29 -13.55
CA LEU A 80 -5.34 14.80 -12.18
C LEU A 80 -6.71 15.08 -11.55
N ASP A 81 -7.29 16.25 -11.80
CA ASP A 81 -8.62 16.62 -11.33
C ASP A 81 -9.69 15.69 -11.95
N PHE A 82 -9.57 15.38 -13.24
CA PHE A 82 -10.44 14.40 -13.89
C PHE A 82 -10.25 12.99 -13.32
N TRP A 83 -9.00 12.57 -13.10
CA TRP A 83 -8.67 11.28 -12.51
C TRP A 83 -9.23 11.12 -11.08
N GLU A 84 -9.13 12.17 -10.26
CA GLU A 84 -9.61 12.20 -8.88
C GLU A 84 -11.10 12.52 -8.76
N MET A 85 -11.75 12.99 -9.84
CA MET A 85 -13.18 13.32 -9.89
C MET A 85 -14.02 12.18 -9.33
N ARG A 86 -14.99 12.54 -8.49
CA ARG A 86 -15.99 11.62 -7.95
C ARG A 86 -17.38 12.05 -8.34
N LEU A 87 -18.24 11.07 -8.58
CA LEU A 87 -19.67 11.30 -8.68
C LEU A 87 -20.27 11.70 -7.33
N PRO A 88 -21.43 12.39 -7.33
CA PRO A 88 -22.16 12.72 -6.12
C PRO A 88 -22.38 11.52 -5.19
N ALA A 89 -22.39 11.81 -3.89
CA ALA A 89 -22.67 10.81 -2.86
C ALA A 89 -24.14 10.42 -2.78
N GLU A 90 -25.00 11.37 -3.13
CA GLU A 90 -26.46 11.26 -3.12
C GLU A 90 -27.00 11.44 -4.54
N GLY A 91 -28.24 11.02 -4.73
CA GLY A 91 -28.93 11.11 -6.01
C GLY A 91 -29.35 9.76 -6.56
N ASP A 92 -30.31 9.81 -7.48
CA ASP A 92 -30.87 8.65 -8.14
C ASP A 92 -29.80 7.91 -8.98
N SER A 93 -29.78 6.58 -8.85
CA SER A 93 -28.77 5.73 -9.50
C SER A 93 -28.95 5.75 -11.02
N GLU A 94 -30.17 5.80 -11.52
CA GLU A 94 -30.44 5.84 -12.95
C GLU A 94 -29.96 7.15 -13.57
N ALA A 95 -30.26 8.29 -12.94
CA ALA A 95 -29.75 9.60 -13.35
C ALA A 95 -28.21 9.66 -13.36
N LEU A 96 -27.55 9.11 -12.34
CA LEU A 96 -26.09 9.05 -12.27
C LEU A 96 -25.48 8.12 -13.33
N ARG A 97 -26.11 6.98 -13.62
CA ARG A 97 -25.70 6.09 -14.73
C ARG A 97 -25.90 6.77 -16.08
N ALA A 98 -26.99 7.49 -16.29
CA ALA A 98 -27.23 8.26 -17.50
C ALA A 98 -26.16 9.35 -17.69
N ARG A 99 -25.79 10.06 -16.61
CA ARG A 99 -24.68 11.01 -16.62
C ARG A 99 -23.35 10.35 -17.01
N LEU A 100 -23.03 9.17 -16.47
CA LEU A 100 -21.84 8.42 -16.85
C LEU A 100 -21.85 8.03 -18.33
N ARG A 101 -22.99 7.52 -18.84
CA ARG A 101 -23.15 7.17 -20.26
C ARG A 101 -22.94 8.39 -21.16
N ALA A 102 -23.46 9.55 -20.79
CA ALA A 102 -23.26 10.80 -21.53
C ALA A 102 -21.77 11.22 -21.60
N MET A 103 -21.00 10.98 -20.54
CA MET A 103 -19.55 11.23 -20.52
C MET A 103 -18.78 10.36 -21.51
N GLY A 104 -19.29 9.18 -21.89
CA GLY A 104 -18.67 8.32 -22.91
C GLY A 104 -18.63 8.94 -24.32
N SER A 105 -19.46 9.96 -24.58
CA SER A 105 -19.52 10.61 -25.90
C SER A 105 -18.30 11.49 -26.19
N ALA A 106 -17.83 11.46 -27.44
CA ALA A 106 -16.68 12.26 -27.90
C ALA A 106 -16.86 13.77 -27.67
N GLY A 107 -18.10 14.27 -27.82
CA GLY A 107 -18.42 15.69 -27.71
C GLY A 107 -18.61 16.18 -26.27
N HIS A 108 -18.56 15.30 -25.27
CA HIS A 108 -18.85 15.68 -23.89
C HIS A 108 -17.85 16.74 -23.38
N PRO A 109 -18.31 17.82 -22.71
CA PRO A 109 -17.45 18.92 -22.29
C PRO A 109 -16.27 18.53 -21.40
N CYS A 110 -16.37 17.43 -20.63
CA CYS A 110 -15.29 16.97 -19.76
C CYS A 110 -13.98 16.66 -20.52
N TRP A 111 -14.06 16.25 -21.78
CA TRP A 111 -12.88 15.92 -22.59
C TRP A 111 -12.16 17.16 -23.11
N ARG A 112 -12.85 18.29 -23.24
CA ARG A 112 -12.26 19.55 -23.76
C ARG A 112 -11.24 20.16 -22.79
N LEU A 113 -11.29 19.77 -21.52
CA LEU A 113 -10.38 20.24 -20.46
C LEU A 113 -9.06 19.45 -20.43
N LEU A 114 -8.95 18.37 -21.22
CA LEU A 114 -7.82 17.45 -21.20
C LEU A 114 -7.00 17.57 -22.49
N PRO A 115 -5.69 17.30 -22.45
CA PRO A 115 -4.89 17.16 -23.67
C PRO A 115 -5.46 16.05 -24.57
N PRO A 116 -5.54 16.25 -25.91
CA PRO A 116 -6.26 15.34 -26.81
C PRO A 116 -5.86 13.87 -26.69
N VAL A 117 -4.55 13.59 -26.67
CA VAL A 117 -4.02 12.22 -26.53
C VAL A 117 -4.44 11.57 -25.22
N MET A 118 -4.44 12.33 -24.12
CA MET A 118 -4.85 11.81 -22.81
C MET A 118 -6.36 11.61 -22.73
N ALA A 119 -7.12 12.54 -23.30
CA ALA A 119 -8.57 12.46 -23.40
C ALA A 119 -9.00 11.19 -24.16
N ASP A 120 -8.35 10.89 -25.29
CA ASP A 120 -8.64 9.71 -26.09
C ASP A 120 -8.37 8.42 -25.35
N VAL A 121 -7.21 8.28 -24.71
CA VAL A 121 -6.86 7.10 -23.90
C VAL A 121 -7.88 6.89 -22.77
N MET A 122 -8.18 7.94 -21.99
CA MET A 122 -9.14 7.85 -20.89
C MET A 122 -10.55 7.51 -21.41
N ARG A 123 -11.00 8.14 -22.50
CA ARG A 123 -12.31 7.91 -23.09
C ARG A 123 -12.48 6.49 -23.59
N VAL A 124 -11.47 5.91 -24.24
CA VAL A 124 -11.49 4.49 -24.67
C VAL A 124 -11.76 3.59 -23.47
N HIS A 125 -11.01 3.75 -22.37
CA HIS A 125 -11.22 2.92 -21.18
C HIS A 125 -12.55 3.18 -20.49
N LEU A 126 -13.03 4.42 -20.45
CA LEU A 126 -14.38 4.70 -19.98
C LEU A 126 -15.43 3.98 -20.85
N GLY A 127 -15.26 3.95 -22.17
CA GLY A 127 -16.12 3.22 -23.10
C GLY A 127 -16.22 1.73 -22.75
N TYR A 128 -15.08 1.06 -22.57
CA TYR A 128 -15.04 -0.36 -22.17
C TYR A 128 -15.77 -0.64 -20.85
N PHE A 129 -15.67 0.28 -19.89
CA PHE A 129 -16.42 0.21 -18.65
C PHE A 129 -17.93 0.37 -18.90
N LEU A 130 -18.33 1.42 -19.63
CA LEU A 130 -19.73 1.75 -19.89
C LEU A 130 -20.47 0.67 -20.66
N GLU A 131 -19.82 0.03 -21.65
CA GLU A 131 -20.37 -1.09 -22.42
C GLU A 131 -20.75 -2.31 -21.55
N ARG A 132 -20.06 -2.48 -20.43
CA ARG A 132 -20.22 -3.63 -19.53
C ARG A 132 -20.85 -3.26 -18.19
N MET A 133 -21.14 -1.98 -17.97
CA MET A 133 -21.75 -1.49 -16.74
C MET A 133 -23.16 -2.10 -16.59
N PRO A 134 -23.41 -2.91 -15.55
CA PRO A 134 -24.72 -3.51 -15.36
C PRO A 134 -25.76 -2.46 -14.95
N ASP A 135 -27.03 -2.75 -15.21
CA ASP A 135 -28.13 -1.82 -14.93
C ASP A 135 -28.42 -1.64 -13.43
N ASP A 136 -27.91 -2.51 -12.57
CA ASP A 136 -27.97 -2.38 -11.11
C ASP A 136 -26.69 -1.75 -10.52
N PHE A 137 -25.71 -1.36 -11.36
CA PHE A 137 -24.48 -0.70 -10.90
C PHE A 137 -24.80 0.53 -10.07
N ARG A 138 -24.14 0.68 -8.92
CA ARG A 138 -24.29 1.80 -7.99
C ARG A 138 -23.18 2.85 -8.21
N PRO A 139 -23.45 3.96 -8.93
CA PRO A 139 -22.43 4.93 -9.31
C PRO A 139 -22.09 5.97 -8.24
N GLN A 140 -22.80 5.99 -7.10
CA GLN A 140 -22.59 6.98 -6.05
C GLN A 140 -21.15 6.96 -5.55
N LYS A 141 -20.53 8.14 -5.40
CA LYS A 141 -19.12 8.30 -5.01
C LYS A 141 -18.09 7.64 -5.95
N ALA A 142 -18.52 7.07 -7.08
CA ALA A 142 -17.63 6.43 -8.04
C ALA A 142 -16.56 7.42 -8.50
N SER A 143 -15.30 6.99 -8.43
CA SER A 143 -14.18 7.80 -8.88
C SER A 143 -13.87 7.50 -10.33
N MET A 144 -13.66 8.55 -11.12
CA MET A 144 -13.36 8.39 -12.53
C MET A 144 -12.11 7.54 -12.76
N GLY A 145 -11.01 7.79 -12.04
CA GLY A 145 -9.82 6.94 -12.11
C GLY A 145 -10.09 5.46 -11.79
N ASN A 146 -11.00 5.15 -10.86
CA ASN A 146 -11.39 3.77 -10.60
C ASN A 146 -12.18 3.17 -11.79
N LEU A 147 -13.11 3.94 -12.38
CA LEU A 147 -13.88 3.51 -13.55
C LEU A 147 -12.96 3.27 -14.75
N LEU A 148 -11.97 4.15 -14.96
CA LEU A 148 -10.96 4.02 -16.00
C LEU A 148 -10.07 2.78 -15.81
N LEU A 149 -9.62 2.52 -14.58
CA LEU A 149 -8.86 1.31 -14.26
C LEU A 149 -9.70 0.04 -14.45
N ALA A 150 -10.97 0.06 -14.05
CA ALA A 150 -11.90 -1.05 -14.28
C ALA A 150 -12.15 -1.29 -15.78
N GLY A 151 -12.39 -0.22 -16.54
CA GLY A 151 -12.55 -0.30 -18.00
C GLY A 151 -11.29 -0.79 -18.71
N GLY A 152 -10.11 -0.36 -18.27
CA GLY A 152 -8.84 -0.93 -18.70
C GLY A 152 -8.71 -2.42 -18.39
N TYR A 153 -9.08 -2.83 -17.17
CA TYR A 153 -9.05 -4.24 -16.77
C TYR A 153 -9.95 -5.10 -17.66
N LEU A 154 -11.14 -4.59 -18.02
CA LEU A 154 -12.06 -5.26 -18.93
C LEU A 154 -11.54 -5.29 -20.38
N HIS A 155 -10.94 -4.19 -20.86
CA HIS A 155 -10.30 -4.11 -22.18
C HIS A 155 -9.17 -5.14 -22.32
N PHE A 156 -8.27 -5.22 -21.34
CA PHE A 156 -7.14 -6.14 -21.38
C PHE A 156 -7.45 -7.51 -20.78
N GLN A 157 -8.66 -8.04 -21.02
CA GLN A 157 -9.07 -9.41 -20.67
C GLN A 157 -8.77 -9.79 -19.21
N ARG A 158 -9.12 -8.91 -18.27
CA ARG A 158 -8.93 -9.12 -16.82
C ARG A 158 -7.46 -9.20 -16.40
N ASN A 159 -6.58 -8.46 -17.08
CA ASN A 159 -5.17 -8.34 -16.72
C ASN A 159 -4.81 -6.89 -16.34
N PHE A 160 -4.38 -6.68 -15.09
CA PHE A 160 -3.98 -5.35 -14.61
C PHE A 160 -2.60 -4.90 -15.09
N THR A 161 -1.68 -5.79 -15.42
CA THR A 161 -0.31 -5.42 -15.82
C THR A 161 -0.27 -4.40 -16.98
N PRO A 162 -0.94 -4.61 -18.12
CA PRO A 162 -0.97 -3.62 -19.20
C PRO A 162 -1.71 -2.33 -18.80
N VAL A 163 -2.75 -2.43 -17.98
CA VAL A 163 -3.54 -1.28 -17.47
C VAL A 163 -2.66 -0.35 -16.65
N LEU A 164 -1.94 -0.92 -15.67
CA LEU A 164 -1.07 -0.14 -14.80
C LEU A 164 0.11 0.43 -15.57
N SER A 165 0.69 -0.34 -16.50
CA SER A 165 1.73 0.17 -17.40
C SER A 165 1.27 1.38 -18.21
N LEU A 166 0.06 1.31 -18.76
CA LEU A 166 -0.53 2.40 -19.54
C LEU A 166 -0.79 3.64 -18.69
N PHE A 167 -1.51 3.52 -17.57
CA PHE A 167 -1.83 4.67 -16.73
C PHE A 167 -0.61 5.25 -16.00
N SER A 168 0.40 4.42 -15.70
CA SER A 168 1.67 4.90 -15.17
C SER A 168 2.41 5.77 -16.19
N ARG A 169 2.41 5.39 -17.48
CA ARG A 169 2.96 6.24 -18.54
C ARG A 169 2.12 7.49 -18.78
N LEU A 170 0.79 7.35 -18.80
CA LEU A 170 -0.13 8.46 -19.03
C LEU A 170 0.03 9.55 -17.97
N LEU A 171 0.12 9.16 -16.70
CA LEU A 171 0.32 10.03 -15.55
C LEU A 171 1.80 10.29 -15.23
N GLN A 172 2.73 9.86 -16.11
CA GLN A 172 4.17 10.04 -15.95
C GLN A 172 4.66 9.71 -14.53
N VAL A 173 4.22 8.56 -14.00
CA VAL A 173 4.43 8.17 -12.62
C VAL A 173 5.92 8.01 -12.30
N ARG A 174 6.40 8.73 -11.28
CA ARG A 174 7.78 8.66 -10.73
C ARG A 174 7.89 7.58 -9.66
N GLY A 175 7.87 6.33 -10.10
CA GLY A 175 7.94 5.16 -9.25
C GLY A 175 7.19 3.99 -9.87
N VAL A 176 6.92 2.98 -9.07
CA VAL A 176 6.21 1.77 -9.50
C VAL A 176 5.05 1.52 -8.56
N VAL A 177 3.86 1.25 -9.11
CA VAL A 177 2.66 0.88 -8.36
C VAL A 177 2.13 -0.44 -8.89
N LEU A 178 2.08 -1.45 -8.03
CA LEU A 178 1.65 -2.80 -8.40
C LEU A 178 0.80 -3.41 -7.29
N PRO A 179 -0.22 -4.22 -7.61
CA PRO A 179 -0.87 -5.03 -6.61
C PRO A 179 0.10 -6.11 -6.11
N ILE A 180 0.04 -6.44 -4.81
CA ILE A 180 0.85 -7.54 -4.26
C ILE A 180 0.50 -8.90 -4.88
N VAL A 181 -0.77 -9.08 -5.26
CA VAL A 181 -1.29 -10.28 -5.92
C VAL A 181 -2.29 -9.93 -7.00
N ASN A 182 -2.43 -10.81 -8.00
CA ASN A 182 -3.48 -10.70 -9.01
C ASN A 182 -4.64 -11.64 -8.67
N ALA A 183 -5.35 -11.35 -7.56
CA ALA A 183 -6.47 -12.16 -7.10
C ALA A 183 -7.60 -11.29 -6.54
N CYS A 184 -8.85 -11.63 -6.88
CA CYS A 184 -10.03 -11.03 -6.28
C CYS A 184 -10.40 -11.82 -5.01
N LEU A 185 -9.83 -11.41 -3.87
CA LEU A 185 -10.09 -12.02 -2.55
C LEU A 185 -10.53 -10.95 -1.55
N HIS A 186 -11.10 -11.40 -0.45
CA HIS A 186 -11.55 -10.55 0.65
C HIS A 186 -10.70 -10.80 1.90
N LEU A 187 -10.47 -9.72 2.65
CA LEU A 187 -9.82 -9.80 3.96
C LEU A 187 -10.83 -10.29 4.99
N ALA A 188 -10.43 -11.28 5.79
CA ALA A 188 -11.23 -11.79 6.90
C ALA A 188 -10.41 -11.80 8.19
N ALA A 189 -11.11 -11.60 9.31
CA ALA A 189 -10.55 -11.70 10.65
C ALA A 189 -11.42 -12.63 11.50
N GLU A 190 -10.76 -13.49 12.26
CA GLU A 190 -11.36 -14.15 13.41
C GLU A 190 -11.01 -13.34 14.66
N LEU A 191 -12.01 -13.01 15.47
CA LEU A 191 -11.88 -12.19 16.67
C LEU A 191 -11.68 -13.05 17.93
N ALA A 192 -11.33 -12.41 19.04
CA ALA A 192 -11.03 -13.08 20.29
C ALA A 192 -12.22 -13.87 20.87
N ASP A 193 -13.46 -13.45 20.58
CA ASP A 193 -14.70 -14.13 20.98
C ASP A 193 -15.10 -15.28 20.04
N GLY A 194 -14.28 -15.58 19.02
CA GLY A 194 -14.53 -16.61 18.00
C GLY A 194 -15.44 -16.15 16.86
N SER A 195 -15.97 -14.92 16.91
CA SER A 195 -16.73 -14.36 15.78
C SER A 195 -15.82 -14.10 14.58
N VAL A 196 -16.43 -14.12 13.38
CA VAL A 196 -15.70 -13.95 12.12
C VAL A 196 -16.25 -12.74 11.37
N LEU A 197 -15.32 -11.93 10.89
CA LEU A 197 -15.57 -10.73 10.10
C LEU A 197 -15.02 -10.91 8.69
N VAL A 198 -15.80 -10.59 7.67
CA VAL A 198 -15.36 -10.62 6.25
C VAL A 198 -15.60 -9.28 5.62
N GLY A 199 -14.56 -8.71 5.01
CA GLY A 199 -14.58 -7.41 4.38
C GLY A 199 -13.77 -6.38 5.17
N GLN A 200 -12.78 -5.81 4.49
CA GLN A 200 -11.94 -4.73 4.99
C GLN A 200 -12.73 -3.57 5.64
N HIS A 201 -13.87 -3.18 5.08
CA HIS A 201 -14.61 -2.00 5.52
C HIS A 201 -15.23 -2.12 6.92
N HIS A 202 -15.28 -3.33 7.48
CA HIS A 202 -15.76 -3.54 8.84
C HIS A 202 -14.67 -3.40 9.91
N PHE A 203 -13.38 -3.41 9.53
CA PHE A 203 -12.27 -3.36 10.50
C PHE A 203 -12.21 -2.05 11.30
N CYS A 204 -12.73 -0.95 10.75
CA CYS A 204 -12.83 0.32 11.49
C CYS A 204 -13.86 0.28 12.63
N ARG A 205 -14.68 -0.78 12.71
CA ARG A 205 -15.72 -1.01 13.72
C ARG A 205 -15.49 -2.28 14.52
N LEU A 206 -14.24 -2.74 14.60
CA LEU A 206 -13.90 -3.86 15.47
C LEU A 206 -14.38 -3.57 16.89
N THR A 207 -14.92 -4.58 17.55
CA THR A 207 -15.35 -4.54 18.96
C THR A 207 -14.49 -5.44 19.84
N GLN A 208 -13.75 -6.36 19.22
CA GLN A 208 -12.89 -7.34 19.87
C GLN A 208 -11.53 -7.40 19.17
N PRO A 209 -10.45 -7.77 19.89
CA PRO A 209 -9.13 -7.96 19.28
C PRO A 209 -9.14 -9.02 18.18
N VAL A 210 -8.32 -8.81 17.14
CA VAL A 210 -8.15 -9.79 16.05
C VAL A 210 -7.24 -10.93 16.52
N ARG A 211 -7.78 -12.15 16.52
CA ARG A 211 -7.06 -13.38 16.85
C ARG A 211 -6.27 -13.90 15.65
N ARG A 212 -6.88 -13.88 14.46
CA ARG A 212 -6.30 -14.39 13.22
C ARG A 212 -6.77 -13.57 12.01
N LEU A 213 -5.83 -13.18 11.16
CA LEU A 213 -6.11 -12.50 9.89
C LEU A 213 -5.84 -13.46 8.72
N TYR A 214 -6.70 -13.49 7.70
CA TYR A 214 -6.52 -14.33 6.51
C TYR A 214 -7.30 -13.78 5.31
N LEU A 215 -7.01 -14.30 4.13
CA LEU A 215 -7.75 -13.98 2.90
C LEU A 215 -8.77 -15.08 2.61
N THR A 216 -9.86 -14.74 1.93
CA THR A 216 -10.94 -15.67 1.59
C THR A 216 -11.55 -15.33 0.23
N VAL A 217 -12.07 -16.35 -0.47
CA VAL A 217 -12.88 -16.17 -1.68
C VAL A 217 -14.33 -15.73 -1.37
N HIS A 218 -14.76 -15.88 -0.11
CA HIS A 218 -16.13 -15.59 0.30
C HIS A 218 -16.38 -14.09 0.39
N GLU A 219 -17.46 -13.62 -0.22
CA GLU A 219 -17.85 -12.21 -0.25
C GLU A 219 -18.36 -11.72 1.13
N PRO A 220 -18.16 -10.43 1.48
CA PRO A 220 -18.76 -9.82 2.66
C PRO A 220 -20.29 -9.96 2.65
N GLY A 221 -20.89 -10.24 3.82
CA GLY A 221 -22.35 -10.30 3.98
C GLY A 221 -23.01 -11.62 3.56
N ARG A 222 -22.28 -12.57 2.97
CA ARG A 222 -22.79 -13.94 2.76
C ARG A 222 -22.56 -14.79 4.01
N THR A 223 -23.62 -15.32 4.59
CA THR A 223 -23.61 -16.26 5.72
C THR A 223 -23.06 -17.62 5.28
N SER A 224 -21.74 -17.76 5.19
CA SER A 224 -21.09 -19.06 5.19
C SER A 224 -20.63 -19.41 6.60
N THR A 225 -21.02 -20.58 7.10
CA THR A 225 -20.60 -21.10 8.40
C THR A 225 -19.14 -21.57 8.42
N ALA A 226 -18.52 -21.78 7.25
CA ALA A 226 -17.13 -22.16 7.10
C ALA A 226 -16.46 -21.33 6.00
N LEU A 227 -15.60 -20.38 6.41
CA LEU A 227 -14.77 -19.64 5.47
C LEU A 227 -13.57 -20.48 5.04
N THR A 228 -13.15 -20.32 3.79
CA THR A 228 -11.99 -21.01 3.21
C THR A 228 -10.79 -20.05 3.18
N PRO A 229 -9.78 -20.24 4.06
CA PRO A 229 -8.57 -19.44 4.00
C PRO A 229 -7.84 -19.66 2.68
N CYS A 230 -7.38 -18.56 2.09
CA CYS A 230 -6.68 -18.53 0.81
C CYS A 230 -5.31 -17.86 1.01
N ARG A 231 -4.28 -18.39 0.36
CA ARG A 231 -2.96 -17.76 0.27
C ARG A 231 -2.57 -17.67 -1.21
N PRO A 232 -3.04 -16.64 -1.93
CA PRO A 232 -2.66 -16.45 -3.33
C PRO A 232 -1.14 -16.28 -3.44
N PRO A 233 -0.50 -16.76 -4.52
CA PRO A 233 0.93 -16.55 -4.70
C PRO A 233 1.24 -15.07 -4.92
N LEU A 234 2.34 -14.62 -4.33
CA LEU A 234 2.96 -13.32 -4.61
C LEU A 234 3.14 -13.13 -6.13
N SER A 235 2.80 -11.94 -6.63
CA SER A 235 3.06 -11.57 -8.02
C SER A 235 4.54 -11.69 -8.37
N ALA A 236 4.86 -12.31 -9.51
CA ALA A 236 6.24 -12.45 -9.99
C ALA A 236 6.96 -11.10 -10.11
N THR A 237 6.27 -10.06 -10.61
CA THR A 237 6.81 -8.70 -10.69
C THR A 237 7.09 -8.12 -9.31
N ALA A 238 6.21 -8.35 -8.32
CA ALA A 238 6.42 -7.88 -6.95
C ALA A 238 7.61 -8.61 -6.31
N ALA A 239 7.77 -9.91 -6.54
CA ALA A 239 8.92 -10.68 -6.08
C ALA A 239 10.24 -10.14 -6.64
N THR A 240 10.31 -9.77 -7.92
CA THR A 240 11.50 -9.13 -8.53
C THR A 240 11.86 -7.81 -7.85
N TYR A 241 10.87 -6.98 -7.50
CA TYR A 241 11.12 -5.73 -6.80
C TYR A 241 11.58 -5.93 -5.36
N LEU A 242 11.05 -6.93 -4.65
CA LEU A 242 11.51 -7.29 -3.31
C LEU A 242 12.95 -7.81 -3.34
N GLN A 243 13.28 -8.69 -4.29
CA GLN A 243 14.64 -9.23 -4.44
C GLN A 243 15.69 -8.14 -4.67
N SER A 244 15.33 -7.11 -5.42
CA SER A 244 16.21 -6.02 -5.82
C SER A 244 16.05 -4.75 -4.96
N ALA A 245 15.37 -4.86 -3.82
CA ALA A 245 15.09 -3.74 -2.92
C ALA A 245 16.39 -3.18 -2.32
N GLY A 246 16.48 -1.85 -2.27
CA GLY A 246 17.48 -1.15 -1.48
C GLY A 246 17.06 -1.02 -0.01
N ALA A 247 15.76 -0.98 0.25
CA ALA A 247 15.14 -1.20 1.55
C ALA A 247 13.68 -1.65 1.34
N ILE A 248 13.16 -2.40 2.31
CA ILE A 248 11.75 -2.78 2.42
C ILE A 248 11.15 -2.00 3.59
N CYS A 249 9.98 -1.43 3.38
CA CYS A 249 9.31 -0.57 4.34
C CYS A 249 7.90 -1.10 4.61
N TYR A 250 7.54 -1.13 5.88
CA TYR A 250 6.19 -1.35 6.37
C TYR A 250 5.68 0.02 6.88
N PRO A 251 5.12 0.87 6.00
CA PRO A 251 4.81 2.26 6.30
C PRO A 251 3.53 2.44 7.11
N MET A 252 3.28 3.70 7.51
CA MET A 252 2.03 4.14 8.10
C MET A 252 0.83 3.84 7.20
N GLY A 253 -0.30 3.54 7.83
CA GLY A 253 -1.54 3.08 7.23
C GLY A 253 -2.30 2.21 8.21
N SER A 254 -3.59 1.98 7.94
CA SER A 254 -4.40 1.03 8.70
C SER A 254 -3.65 -0.29 8.91
N PHE A 255 -3.38 -0.64 10.17
CA PHE A 255 -2.41 -1.67 10.49
C PHE A 255 -2.80 -3.04 9.91
N TYR A 256 -4.04 -3.46 10.11
CA TYR A 256 -4.53 -4.73 9.58
C TYR A 256 -4.76 -4.66 8.09
N THR A 257 -5.46 -3.63 7.64
CA THR A 257 -6.04 -3.62 6.30
C THR A 257 -5.10 -3.11 5.23
N SER A 258 -4.11 -2.29 5.57
CA SER A 258 -3.09 -1.76 4.63
C SER A 258 -1.72 -2.40 4.78
N VAL A 259 -1.27 -2.68 6.00
CA VAL A 259 0.08 -3.23 6.22
C VAL A 259 0.04 -4.76 6.24
N LEU A 260 -0.63 -5.36 7.24
CA LEU A 260 -0.63 -6.82 7.40
C LEU A 260 -1.29 -7.56 6.24
N SER A 261 -2.33 -6.99 5.62
CA SER A 261 -3.01 -7.63 4.49
C SER A 261 -2.09 -7.91 3.30
N ASN A 262 -1.05 -7.10 3.09
CA ASN A 262 -0.04 -7.32 2.07
C ASN A 262 0.91 -8.49 2.40
N LEU A 263 0.98 -8.93 3.66
CA LEU A 263 1.89 -9.97 4.13
C LEU A 263 1.26 -11.37 4.12
N LEU A 264 -0.06 -11.46 3.95
CA LEU A 264 -0.83 -12.71 3.93
C LEU A 264 -0.55 -13.64 2.72
N PRO A 265 -0.32 -13.12 1.49
CA PRO A 265 -0.04 -13.95 0.32
C PRO A 265 1.12 -14.93 0.51
N ASP A 266 1.07 -16.05 -0.21
CA ASP A 266 2.14 -17.06 -0.18
C ASP A 266 3.41 -16.54 -0.86
N GLY A 267 4.55 -16.78 -0.23
CA GLY A 267 5.87 -16.36 -0.72
C GLY A 267 6.32 -14.96 -0.30
N VAL A 268 5.45 -14.14 0.33
CA VAL A 268 5.83 -12.79 0.78
C VAL A 268 6.89 -12.85 1.88
N GLY A 269 6.67 -13.66 2.92
CA GLY A 269 7.63 -13.78 4.02
C GLY A 269 8.97 -14.35 3.54
N ARG A 270 8.92 -15.35 2.64
CA ARG A 270 10.15 -15.90 2.03
C ARG A 270 10.90 -14.85 1.20
N ALA A 271 10.20 -14.06 0.40
CA ALA A 271 10.80 -13.00 -0.42
C ALA A 271 11.42 -11.88 0.44
N VAL A 272 10.73 -11.48 1.52
CA VAL A 272 11.25 -10.49 2.49
C VAL A 272 12.51 -11.01 3.18
N ALA A 273 12.48 -12.24 3.69
CA ALA A 273 13.61 -12.84 4.39
C ALA A 273 14.83 -12.99 3.47
N ALA A 274 14.62 -13.40 2.21
CA ALA A 274 15.69 -13.57 1.23
C ALA A 274 16.33 -12.26 0.75
N ALA A 275 15.61 -11.13 0.82
CA ALA A 275 16.11 -9.84 0.36
C ALA A 275 17.21 -9.32 1.30
N ARG A 276 18.44 -9.13 0.81
CA ARG A 276 19.57 -8.60 1.61
C ARG A 276 19.58 -7.08 1.67
N CYS A 277 18.54 -6.51 2.27
CA CYS A 277 18.38 -5.07 2.48
C CYS A 277 17.85 -4.78 3.89
N PRO A 278 17.88 -3.52 4.34
CA PRO A 278 17.13 -3.07 5.51
C PRO A 278 15.62 -3.27 5.35
N LYS A 279 14.94 -3.64 6.44
CA LYS A 279 13.49 -3.77 6.61
C LYS A 279 13.10 -2.86 7.77
N ILE A 280 12.26 -1.87 7.49
CA ILE A 280 11.97 -0.77 8.40
C ILE A 280 10.46 -0.67 8.60
N TYR A 281 10.01 -0.65 9.85
CA TYR A 281 8.63 -0.35 10.22
C TYR A 281 8.48 1.13 10.55
N ILE A 282 7.50 1.80 9.96
CA ILE A 282 7.14 3.19 10.22
C ILE A 282 5.69 3.19 10.71
N PRO A 283 5.43 3.22 12.02
CA PRO A 283 4.07 3.11 12.55
C PRO A 283 3.23 4.36 12.27
N ASN A 284 1.92 4.21 12.42
CA ASN A 284 1.03 5.37 12.56
C ASN A 284 1.47 6.22 13.76
N SER A 285 1.52 7.54 13.57
CA SER A 285 1.93 8.48 14.62
C SER A 285 0.79 8.89 15.56
N GLY A 286 -0.44 8.44 15.30
CA GLY A 286 -1.63 8.79 16.07
C GLY A 286 -2.58 7.61 16.22
N ARG A 287 -3.88 7.92 16.31
CA ARG A 287 -4.91 6.89 16.51
C ARG A 287 -5.15 6.13 15.22
N ASP A 288 -5.02 4.81 15.29
CA ASP A 288 -5.55 3.88 14.30
C ASP A 288 -6.81 3.22 14.88
N THR A 289 -7.94 3.36 14.18
CA THR A 289 -9.22 2.78 14.60
C THR A 289 -9.20 1.26 14.61
N GLU A 290 -8.37 0.63 13.77
CA GLU A 290 -8.29 -0.82 13.67
C GLU A 290 -7.38 -1.42 14.74
N ALA A 291 -6.31 -0.70 15.11
CA ALA A 291 -5.32 -1.19 16.07
C ALA A 291 -5.77 -1.08 17.54
N GLN A 292 -6.89 -0.41 17.85
CA GLN A 292 -7.55 -0.40 19.18
C GLN A 292 -6.63 -0.24 20.42
N GLY A 293 -5.51 0.48 20.30
CA GLY A 293 -4.57 0.67 21.40
C GLY A 293 -3.54 -0.45 21.58
N LEU A 294 -3.31 -1.29 20.56
CA LEU A 294 -2.15 -2.20 20.51
C LEU A 294 -0.85 -1.43 20.73
N SER A 295 0.01 -1.96 21.60
CA SER A 295 1.37 -1.44 21.79
C SER A 295 2.18 -1.57 20.50
N LEU A 296 3.22 -0.74 20.37
CA LEU A 296 4.11 -0.82 19.21
C LEU A 296 4.78 -2.20 19.10
N THR A 297 5.12 -2.80 20.24
CA THR A 297 5.64 -4.17 20.32
C THR A 297 4.62 -5.19 19.83
N ALA A 298 3.36 -5.08 20.26
CA ALA A 298 2.32 -6.00 19.81
C ALA A 298 2.13 -5.93 18.29
N GLN A 299 2.21 -4.73 17.71
CA GLN A 299 2.18 -4.55 16.25
C GLN A 299 3.38 -5.22 15.57
N VAL A 300 4.60 -5.02 16.11
CA VAL A 300 5.82 -5.68 15.62
C VAL A 300 5.71 -7.20 15.70
N ASP A 301 5.21 -7.75 16.82
CA ASP A 301 5.03 -9.18 17.01
C ASP A 301 4.03 -9.77 16.02
N MET A 302 2.96 -9.04 15.72
CA MET A 302 2.01 -9.45 14.69
C MET A 302 2.63 -9.42 13.30
N LEU A 303 3.40 -8.39 12.97
CA LEU A 303 4.11 -8.30 11.69
C LEU A 303 5.08 -9.47 11.50
N LEU A 304 5.93 -9.72 12.50
CA LEU A 304 6.88 -10.83 12.51
C LEU A 304 6.17 -12.18 12.37
N ARG A 305 5.11 -12.40 13.16
CA ARG A 305 4.34 -13.65 13.13
C ARG A 305 3.78 -13.94 11.74
N HIS A 306 3.22 -12.95 11.03
CA HIS A 306 2.65 -13.17 9.70
C HIS A 306 3.73 -13.48 8.66
N LEU A 307 4.89 -12.82 8.74
CA LEU A 307 6.02 -13.13 7.85
C LEU A 307 6.61 -14.52 8.14
N GLN A 308 6.75 -14.89 9.42
CA GLN A 308 7.28 -16.19 9.85
C GLN A 308 6.36 -17.37 9.54
N GLN A 309 5.04 -17.16 9.45
CA GLN A 309 4.12 -18.18 8.94
C GLN A 309 4.51 -18.66 7.53
N ASP A 310 5.09 -17.77 6.73
CA ASP A 310 5.54 -18.08 5.37
C ASP A 310 7.03 -18.45 5.28
N ALA A 311 7.83 -17.93 6.22
CA ALA A 311 9.27 -18.15 6.33
C ALA A 311 9.65 -18.58 7.77
N PRO A 312 9.33 -19.83 8.19
CA PRO A 312 9.50 -20.26 9.58
C PRO A 312 10.95 -20.34 10.06
N GLN A 313 11.90 -20.38 9.12
CA GLN A 313 13.34 -20.41 9.42
C GLN A 313 13.94 -19.02 9.62
N ALA A 314 13.21 -17.95 9.29
CA ALA A 314 13.72 -16.58 9.35
C ALA A 314 13.69 -16.05 10.79
N GLY A 315 14.81 -15.50 11.25
CA GLY A 315 14.88 -14.80 12.52
C GLY A 315 14.18 -13.44 12.46
N PRO A 316 13.85 -12.81 13.61
CA PRO A 316 13.27 -11.46 13.63
C PRO A 316 14.09 -10.45 12.83
N GLY A 317 15.42 -10.50 13.00
CA GLY A 317 16.38 -9.65 12.30
C GLY A 317 16.52 -9.91 10.81
N ASP A 318 15.91 -10.94 10.21
CA ASP A 318 15.82 -11.10 8.75
C ASP A 318 14.62 -10.32 8.18
N LEU A 319 13.59 -10.14 9.00
CA LEU A 319 12.25 -9.68 8.63
C LEU A 319 11.99 -8.22 8.98
N LEU A 320 12.60 -7.74 10.08
CA LEU A 320 12.49 -6.37 10.57
C LEU A 320 13.75 -6.03 11.37
N GLN A 321 14.50 -5.02 10.93
CA GLN A 321 15.70 -4.56 11.65
C GLN A 321 15.46 -3.29 12.45
N ALA A 322 14.59 -2.39 11.96
CA ALA A 322 14.40 -1.10 12.61
C ALA A 322 12.94 -0.65 12.65
N VAL A 323 12.59 0.08 13.72
CA VAL A 323 11.35 0.86 13.81
C VAL A 323 11.72 2.33 13.82
N LEU A 324 11.22 3.08 12.83
CA LEU A 324 11.47 4.51 12.68
C LEU A 324 10.23 5.28 13.17
N LEU A 325 10.37 6.03 14.26
CA LEU A 325 9.26 6.73 14.91
C LEU A 325 9.65 8.14 15.39
N ASP A 326 8.66 8.92 15.80
CA ASP A 326 8.84 10.22 16.47
C ASP A 326 8.20 10.15 17.85
N SER A 327 9.00 10.08 18.92
CA SER A 327 8.47 10.00 20.29
C SER A 327 8.04 11.36 20.86
N ARG A 328 8.52 12.46 20.27
CA ARG A 328 8.30 13.83 20.73
C ARG A 328 6.91 14.32 20.35
N HIS A 329 6.57 14.21 19.07
CA HIS A 329 5.30 14.69 18.52
C HIS A 329 4.29 13.56 18.28
N GLY A 330 4.77 12.32 18.10
CA GLY A 330 3.89 11.15 17.95
C GLY A 330 3.13 10.79 19.22
N ARG A 331 2.00 10.10 19.02
CA ARG A 331 1.13 9.53 20.03
C ARG A 331 0.85 8.08 19.68
N TYR A 332 1.42 7.17 20.47
CA TYR A 332 1.26 5.72 20.30
C TYR A 332 0.39 5.21 21.44
N PRO A 333 -0.94 4.99 21.24
CA PRO A 333 -1.87 4.78 22.33
C PRO A 333 -1.55 3.54 23.20
N GLY A 334 -0.99 2.49 22.62
CA GLY A 334 -0.54 1.31 23.36
C GLY A 334 0.85 1.42 23.97
N GLY A 335 1.53 2.57 23.82
CA GLY A 335 2.87 2.81 24.33
C GLY A 335 4.00 2.25 23.43
N ILE A 336 5.22 2.65 23.79
CA ILE A 336 6.47 2.18 23.19
C ILE A 336 7.26 1.44 24.27
N GLU A 337 7.40 0.13 24.12
CA GLU A 337 8.14 -0.70 25.07
C GLU A 337 9.57 -0.93 24.55
N TRP A 338 10.40 0.11 24.62
CA TRP A 338 11.76 0.16 24.03
C TRP A 338 12.61 -1.09 24.30
N LYS A 339 12.72 -1.50 25.57
CA LYS A 339 13.51 -2.66 26.00
C LYS A 339 13.01 -3.97 25.38
N GLU A 340 11.73 -4.06 25.04
CA GLU A 340 11.14 -5.27 24.48
C GLU A 340 11.43 -5.41 22.98
N LEU A 341 11.49 -4.27 22.27
CA LEU A 341 11.95 -4.19 20.89
C LEU A 341 13.45 -4.47 20.78
N GLU A 342 14.26 -3.89 21.67
CA GLU A 342 15.70 -4.15 21.73
C GLU A 342 16.01 -5.63 22.01
N ARG A 343 15.25 -6.28 22.90
CA ARG A 343 15.38 -7.72 23.18
C ARG A 343 15.08 -8.61 21.97
N ARG A 344 14.32 -8.12 20.98
CA ARG A 344 14.09 -8.80 19.69
C ARG A 344 15.18 -8.53 18.66
N GLY A 345 16.19 -7.74 19.01
CA GLY A 345 17.22 -7.27 18.09
C GLY A 345 16.72 -6.22 17.11
N ILE A 346 15.66 -5.48 17.46
CA ILE A 346 15.07 -4.45 16.61
C ILE A 346 15.51 -3.08 17.12
N GLU A 347 16.21 -2.33 16.26
CA GLU A 347 16.67 -0.97 16.55
C GLU A 347 15.49 0.01 16.51
N VAL A 348 15.27 0.76 17.58
CA VAL A 348 14.26 1.83 17.57
C VAL A 348 14.95 3.15 17.30
N VAL A 349 14.61 3.77 16.18
CA VAL A 349 15.22 5.00 15.69
C VAL A 349 14.22 6.14 15.87
N ASP A 350 14.54 7.06 16.77
CA ASP A 350 13.73 8.23 17.06
C ASP A 350 14.19 9.43 16.21
N ARG A 351 13.28 10.00 15.42
CA ARG A 351 13.52 11.15 14.54
C ARG A 351 12.29 12.05 14.51
N GLU A 352 12.51 13.35 14.38
CA GLU A 352 11.41 14.28 14.16
C GLU A 352 10.80 14.06 12.77
N MET A 353 9.60 13.48 12.74
CA MET A 353 8.90 13.11 11.51
C MET A 353 7.44 13.50 11.54
N VAL A 354 6.87 13.74 12.71
CA VAL A 354 5.44 14.02 12.89
C VAL A 354 5.20 15.52 12.86
N CYS A 355 4.05 15.92 12.30
CA CYS A 355 3.64 17.32 12.25
C CYS A 355 3.50 17.84 13.70
N PRO A 356 4.20 18.93 14.08
CA PRO A 356 4.18 19.42 15.47
C PRO A 356 2.78 19.72 16.01
N ASP A 357 1.90 20.25 15.15
CA ASP A 357 0.53 20.64 15.49
C ASP A 357 -0.52 19.57 15.14
N ASP A 358 -0.09 18.43 14.59
CA ASP A 358 -0.98 17.34 14.16
C ASP A 358 -0.33 15.97 14.41
N PRO A 359 -0.46 15.40 15.61
CA PRO A 359 0.14 14.11 15.95
C PRO A 359 -0.42 12.97 15.08
N GLN A 360 -1.58 13.15 14.42
CA GLN A 360 -2.17 12.11 13.57
C GLN A 360 -1.38 11.90 12.28
N HIS A 361 -0.58 12.88 11.86
CA HIS A 361 0.05 12.87 10.54
C HIS A 361 1.57 13.07 10.61
N HIS A 362 2.25 12.27 9.81
CA HIS A 362 3.67 12.45 9.51
C HIS A 362 3.85 13.66 8.57
N ASP A 363 4.86 14.48 8.83
CA ASP A 363 5.39 15.47 7.89
C ASP A 363 6.11 14.73 6.74
N PRO A 364 5.63 14.86 5.49
CA PRO A 364 6.18 14.11 4.37
C PRO A 364 7.66 14.33 4.11
N GLN A 365 8.16 15.55 4.29
CA GLN A 365 9.53 15.91 3.97
C GLN A 365 10.47 15.38 5.05
N ARG A 366 10.16 15.66 6.32
CA ARG A 366 10.96 15.17 7.46
C ARG A 366 11.02 13.64 7.47
N THR A 367 9.90 12.98 7.24
CA THR A 367 9.83 11.52 7.14
C THR A 367 10.65 10.97 5.97
N SER A 368 10.66 11.66 4.81
CA SER A 368 11.49 11.25 3.67
C SER A 368 12.98 11.28 4.02
N VAL A 369 13.43 12.37 4.65
CA VAL A 369 14.83 12.56 5.04
C VAL A 369 15.23 11.53 6.09
N ALA A 370 14.45 11.40 7.15
CA ALA A 370 14.71 10.43 8.23
C ALA A 370 14.78 8.99 7.71
N LEU A 371 13.88 8.61 6.79
CA LEU A 371 13.91 7.28 6.17
C LEU A 371 15.16 7.07 5.31
N LEU A 372 15.53 8.05 4.48
CA LEU A 372 16.67 7.93 3.58
C LEU A 372 17.99 7.86 4.36
N GLU A 373 18.16 8.70 5.39
CA GLU A 373 19.32 8.67 6.29
C GLU A 373 19.43 7.30 6.98
N LEU A 374 18.32 6.79 7.53
CA LEU A 374 18.31 5.47 8.17
C LEU A 374 18.67 4.34 7.17
N VAL A 375 18.16 4.41 5.95
CA VAL A 375 18.49 3.43 4.90
C VAL A 375 19.97 3.49 4.53
N GLU A 376 20.55 4.68 4.42
CA GLU A 376 21.98 4.86 4.15
C GLU A 376 22.83 4.30 5.29
N ASP A 377 22.49 4.61 6.54
CA ASP A 377 23.19 4.13 7.74
C ASP A 377 23.18 2.60 7.84
N LEU A 378 22.00 1.99 7.72
CA LEU A 378 21.86 0.53 7.81
C LEU A 378 22.59 -0.19 6.66
N ARG A 379 22.61 0.39 5.45
CA ARG A 379 23.36 -0.17 4.32
C ARG A 379 24.85 0.00 4.48
N ALA A 380 25.31 1.12 5.06
CA ALA A 380 26.73 1.34 5.34
C ALA A 380 27.24 0.32 6.38
N ARG A 381 26.48 0.11 7.47
CA ARG A 381 26.78 -0.92 8.49
C ARG A 381 26.85 -2.33 7.90
N ALA A 382 25.90 -2.68 7.03
CA ALA A 382 25.90 -4.00 6.36
C ALA A 382 27.07 -4.21 5.37
N ARG A 383 27.69 -3.12 4.87
CA ARG A 383 28.86 -3.18 3.97
C ARG A 383 30.19 -3.15 4.69
N ALA A 384 30.20 -2.84 5.98
CA ALA A 384 31.38 -2.83 6.83
C ALA A 384 31.44 -4.12 7.66
N PRO A 385 31.87 -5.27 7.10
CA PRO A 385 32.19 -6.41 7.94
C PRO A 385 33.40 -6.06 8.83
N GLU A 386 33.34 -6.53 10.08
CA GLU A 386 34.30 -6.38 11.18
C GLU A 386 35.77 -6.18 10.73
N ALA A 387 36.22 -4.93 10.72
CA ALA A 387 37.64 -4.62 10.80
C ALA A 387 38.10 -4.82 12.25
N GLY A 388 38.21 -6.07 12.70
CA GLY A 388 38.63 -6.35 14.08
C GLY A 388 38.45 -7.79 14.53
N THR A 389 39.17 -8.74 13.94
CA THR A 389 39.58 -10.03 14.56
C THR A 389 40.61 -10.74 13.67
N ALA A 390 41.68 -10.06 13.27
CA ALA A 390 42.86 -10.70 12.69
C ALA A 390 44.11 -9.86 12.97
N ALA A 391 44.82 -10.24 14.05
CA ALA A 391 46.25 -10.03 14.33
C ALA A 391 46.48 -9.78 15.84
N ALA A 392 46.30 -10.83 16.63
CA ALA A 392 46.90 -10.94 17.96
C ALA A 392 47.18 -12.42 18.22
N SER A 393 48.10 -12.99 17.44
CA SER A 393 48.83 -14.20 17.76
C SER A 393 50.01 -14.31 16.79
N ASP A 394 51.09 -13.62 17.12
CA ASP A 394 52.45 -14.04 16.80
C ASP A 394 53.40 -13.20 17.68
N GLU A 395 53.41 -13.56 18.96
CA GLU A 395 54.60 -13.43 19.81
C GLU A 395 54.94 -14.85 20.32
N ASP A 396 56.21 -15.18 20.20
CA ASP A 396 56.96 -16.26 20.85
C ASP A 396 56.79 -17.72 20.40
N ALA A 397 57.66 -18.13 19.46
CA ALA A 397 58.53 -19.31 19.60
C ALA A 397 59.72 -19.26 18.62
#